data_AF-A0A961RD29-F1
#
_entry.id   AF-A0A961RD29-F1
#
_cell.length_a   1.000
_cell.length_b   1.000
_cell.length_c   1.000
_cell.angle_alpha   90.00
_cell.angle_beta   90.00
_cell.angle_gamma   90.00
#
_symmetry.space_group_name_H-M   'P 1'
#
loop_
_entity.id
_entity.type
_entity.pdbx_description
1 polymer ?
#
loop_
_entity_poly.entity_id
_entity_poly.type
_entity_poly.pdbx_seq_one_letter_code
_entity_poly.pdbx_strand_id
1 'polypeptide(L)' 'IPFDPEKPFVTSGVRLGTPAGTTRGFGKAEFAEIGSFISEVLDGLKASNSDEGNAAVEAAVQKKVIELTDRFPMYGYMG' A
#
# COMPACT_ATOMS: atom_id res chain seq x y z
N ILE A 1 8.44 -3.91 17.36
CA ILE A 1 9.67 -3.52 16.62
C ILE A 1 10.85 -3.59 17.60
N PRO A 2 12.11 -3.88 17.21
CA PRO A 2 13.22 -3.89 18.18
C PRO A 2 13.27 -2.57 18.95
N PHE A 3 13.26 -2.64 20.29
CA PHE A 3 13.30 -1.48 21.21
C PHE A 3 12.14 -0.48 21.08
N ASP A 4 10.97 -0.94 20.64
CA ASP A 4 9.75 -0.12 20.55
C ASP A 4 9.25 0.32 21.94
N PRO A 5 9.16 1.63 22.23
CA PRO A 5 8.66 2.13 23.51
C PRO A 5 7.14 1.97 23.67
N GLU A 6 6.42 1.71 22.58
CA GLU A 6 4.97 1.53 22.60
C GLU A 6 4.54 0.22 23.23
N LYS A 7 3.31 0.20 23.76
CA LYS A 7 2.75 -1.00 24.38
C LYS A 7 2.52 -2.09 23.31
N PRO A 8 2.58 -3.39 23.66
CA PRO A 8 2.37 -4.48 22.69
C PRO A 8 1.07 -4.41 21.89
N PHE A 9 0.04 -3.76 22.42
CA PHE A 9 -1.26 -3.57 21.78
C PHE A 9 -1.37 -2.28 20.94
N VAL A 10 -0.37 -1.40 21.02
CA VAL A 10 -0.25 -0.20 20.18
C VAL A 10 0.78 -0.52 19.10
N THR A 11 0.30 -0.80 17.90
CA THR A 11 1.15 -1.15 16.78
C THR A 11 1.80 0.09 16.19
N SER A 12 3.13 0.12 16.13
CA SER A 12 3.91 1.26 15.61
C SER A 12 4.48 1.03 14.19
N GLY A 13 4.16 -0.09 13.53
CA GLY A 13 4.74 -0.43 12.23
C GLY A 13 3.93 -1.37 11.36
N VAL A 14 4.33 -1.44 10.09
CA VAL A 14 3.69 -2.22 9.02
C VAL A 14 4.64 -3.31 8.52
N ARG A 15 4.12 -4.52 8.28
CA ARG A 15 4.87 -5.63 7.69
C ARG A 15 4.46 -5.82 6.23
N LEU A 16 5.43 -5.74 5.33
CA LEU A 16 5.22 -5.89 3.89
C LEU A 16 5.75 -7.25 3.40
N GLY A 17 5.08 -7.81 2.40
CA GLY A 17 5.47 -9.08 1.77
C GLY A 17 5.17 -9.07 0.28
N THR A 18 6.05 -9.66 -0.51
CA THR A 18 5.95 -9.77 -1.96
C THR A 18 5.20 -11.00 -2.53
N PRO A 19 4.96 -12.13 -1.80
CA PRO A 19 4.45 -13.36 -2.42
C PRO A 19 3.19 -13.19 -3.27
N ALA A 20 2.18 -12.46 -2.78
CA ALA A 20 0.92 -12.26 -3.50
C ALA A 20 1.13 -11.50 -4.83
N GLY A 21 1.99 -10.47 -4.83
CA GLY A 21 2.30 -9.70 -6.03
C GLY A 21 3.12 -10.53 -7.04
N THR A 22 4.14 -11.24 -6.56
CA THR A 22 5.00 -12.06 -7.43
C THR A 22 4.25 -13.22 -8.07
N THR A 23 3.31 -13.85 -7.36
CA THR A 23 2.45 -14.91 -7.94
C THR A 23 1.52 -14.35 -9.02
N ARG A 24 1.17 -13.06 -8.96
CA ARG A 24 0.37 -12.36 -9.99
C ARG A 24 1.20 -11.82 -11.15
N GLY A 25 2.53 -11.89 -11.10
CA GLY A 25 3.42 -11.42 -12.15
C GLY A 25 4.05 -10.04 -11.91
N PHE A 26 3.94 -9.47 -10.71
CA PHE A 26 4.58 -8.19 -10.40
C PHE A 26 6.11 -8.32 -10.41
N GLY A 27 6.77 -7.40 -11.12
CA GLY A 27 8.21 -7.24 -11.15
C GLY A 27 8.69 -6.11 -10.27
N LYS A 28 9.97 -5.75 -10.44
CA LYS A 28 10.63 -4.70 -9.64
C LYS A 28 9.98 -3.32 -9.85
N ALA A 29 9.50 -3.04 -11.05
CA ALA A 29 8.88 -1.76 -11.38
C ALA A 29 7.56 -1.59 -10.61
N GLU A 30 6.72 -2.62 -10.59
CA GLU A 30 5.45 -2.62 -9.87
C GLU A 30 5.65 -2.48 -8.36
N PHE A 31 6.66 -3.14 -7.79
CA PHE A 31 6.99 -2.97 -6.37
C PHE A 31 7.56 -1.58 -6.04
N ALA A 32 8.24 -0.93 -6.98
CA ALA A 32 8.64 0.46 -6.82
C ALA A 32 7.41 1.40 -6.83
N GLU A 33 6.46 1.18 -7.74
CA GLU A 33 5.18 1.90 -7.76
C GLU A 33 4.42 1.73 -6.44
N ILE A 34 4.30 0.50 -5.94
CA ILE A 34 3.65 0.21 -4.64
C ILE A 34 4.36 0.93 -3.49
N GLY A 35 5.70 0.95 -3.49
CA GLY A 35 6.48 1.69 -2.50
C GLY A 35 6.14 3.18 -2.51
N SER A 36 6.04 3.79 -3.70
CA SER A 36 5.63 5.19 -3.85
C SER A 36 4.19 5.42 -3.37
N PHE A 37 3.26 4.51 -3.64
CA PHE A 37 1.87 4.61 -3.18
C PHE A 37 1.78 4.58 -1.64
N ILE A 38 2.54 3.69 -1.00
CA ILE A 38 2.60 3.62 0.47
C ILE A 38 3.14 4.94 1.03
N SER A 39 4.24 5.46 0.48
CA SER A 39 4.81 6.74 0.92
C SER A 39 3.83 7.91 0.76
N GLU A 40 3.10 7.98 -0.35
CA GLU A 40 2.13 9.05 -0.62
C GLU A 40 1.01 9.09 0.44
N VAL A 41 0.47 7.94 0.83
CA VAL A 41 -0.53 7.84 1.89
C VAL A 41 0.05 8.23 3.25
N LEU A 42 1.26 7.73 3.57
CA LEU A 42 1.91 8.03 4.86
C LEU A 42 2.28 9.52 4.99
N ASP A 43 2.73 10.16 3.91
CA ASP A 43 3.03 11.60 3.89
C ASP A 43 1.76 12.44 4.08
N GLY A 44 0.65 12.01 3.46
CA GLY A 44 -0.65 12.65 3.66
C GLY A 44 -1.17 12.53 5.11
N LEU A 45 -1.07 11.33 5.71
CA LEU A 45 -1.39 11.12 7.14
C LEU A 45 -0.50 11.95 8.07
N LYS A 46 0.79 12.07 7.75
CA LYS A 46 1.73 12.89 8.53
C LYS A 46 1.36 14.38 8.48
N ALA A 47 0.94 14.89 7.32
CA ALA A 47 0.54 16.28 7.15
C ALA A 47 -0.81 16.58 7.81
N SER A 48 -1.73 15.62 7.75
CA SER A 48 -3.09 15.75 8.27
C SER A 48 -3.41 14.51 9.12
N ASN A 49 -3.03 14.55 10.40
CA ASN A 49 -3.22 13.44 11.34
C ASN A 49 -4.68 13.33 11.82
N SER A 50 -5.63 13.34 10.88
CA SER A 50 -7.06 13.13 11.09
C SER A 50 -7.66 12.38 9.90
N ASP A 51 -8.71 11.58 10.16
CA ASP A 51 -9.34 10.73 9.13
C ASP A 51 -9.89 11.54 7.94
N GLU A 52 -10.42 12.75 8.17
CA GLU A 52 -10.89 13.60 7.05
C GLU A 52 -9.75 14.23 6.25
N GLY A 53 -8.56 14.34 6.83
CA GLY A 53 -7.44 15.08 6.29
C GLY A 53 -6.71 14.38 5.14
N ASN A 54 -6.86 13.06 5.02
CA ASN A 54 -6.14 12.25 4.05
C ASN A 54 -7.04 11.58 2.99
N ALA A 55 -8.37 11.69 3.12
CA ALA A 55 -9.32 10.99 2.26
C ALA A 55 -9.12 11.23 0.75
N ALA A 56 -8.71 12.44 0.36
CA ALA A 56 -8.44 12.76 -1.04
C ALA A 56 -7.20 12.02 -1.58
N VAL A 57 -6.13 11.90 -0.78
CA VAL A 57 -4.91 11.18 -1.14
C VAL A 57 -5.20 9.69 -1.22
N GLU A 58 -5.93 9.15 -0.25
CA GLU A 58 -6.35 7.75 -0.23
C GLU A 58 -7.18 7.38 -1.46
N ALA A 59 -8.16 8.22 -1.83
CA ALA A 59 -8.96 8.01 -3.05
C ALA A 59 -8.10 8.03 -4.32
N ALA A 60 -7.13 8.96 -4.41
CA ALA A 60 -6.21 9.03 -5.54
C ALA A 60 -5.31 7.80 -5.63
N VAL A 61 -4.73 7.37 -4.51
CA VAL A 61 -3.88 6.18 -4.43
C VAL A 61 -4.68 4.90 -4.71
N GLN A 62 -5.90 4.79 -4.20
CA GLN A 62 -6.80 3.67 -4.49
C GLN A 62 -7.00 3.49 -5.99
N LYS A 63 -7.22 4.58 -6.73
CA LYS A 63 -7.35 4.53 -8.20
C LYS A 63 -6.08 4.00 -8.86
N LYS A 64 -4.90 4.48 -8.45
CA LYS A 64 -3.61 3.99 -8.96
C LYS A 64 -3.39 2.50 -8.66
N VAL A 65 -3.81 2.03 -7.48
CA VAL A 65 -3.75 0.62 -7.10
C VAL A 65 -4.65 -0.22 -8.00
N ILE A 66 -5.89 0.22 -8.26
CA ILE A 66 -6.81 -0.46 -9.18
C ILE A 66 -6.18 -0.58 -10.58
N GLU A 67 -5.70 0.54 -11.13
CA GLU A 67 -5.02 0.59 -12.43
C GLU A 67 -3.79 -0.35 -12.49
N LEU A 68 -3.01 -0.46 -11.40
CA LEU A 68 -1.92 -1.44 -11.31
C LEU A 68 -2.45 -2.87 -11.29
N THR A 69 -3.47 -3.17 -10.49
CA THR A 69 -3.99 -4.53 -10.38
C THR A 69 -4.71 -5.03 -11.62
N ASP A 70 -5.32 -4.13 -12.40
CA ASP A 70 -6.01 -4.46 -13.65
C ASP A 70 -5.03 -4.89 -14.76
N ARG A 71 -3.77 -4.45 -14.70
CA ARG A 71 -2.68 -4.96 -15.57
C ARG A 71 -2.37 -6.45 -15.34
N PHE A 72 -2.74 -7.00 -14.17
CA PHE A 72 -2.41 -8.36 -13.74
C PHE A 72 -3.62 -9.08 -13.11
N PRO A 73 -4.61 -9.50 -13.92
CA PRO A 73 -5.84 -10.12 -13.43
C PRO A 73 -5.57 -11.48 -12.77
N MET A 74 -6.15 -11.72 -11.57
CA MET A 74 -5.94 -12.98 -10.83
C MET A 74 -6.59 -14.21 -11.50
N TYR A 75 -7.69 -14.02 -12.22
CA TYR A 75 -8.43 -15.09 -12.89
C TYR A 75 -8.54 -14.81 -14.39
N GLY A 76 -7.40 -14.61 -15.06
CA GLY A 76 -7.37 -14.37 -16.51
C GLY A 76 -8.01 -15.49 -17.36
N TYR A 77 -8.24 -16.67 -16.76
CA TYR A 77 -8.91 -17.82 -17.38
C TYR A 77 -10.43 -17.87 -17.17
N MET A 78 -11.01 -16.95 -16.40
CA MET A 78 -12.46 -16.83 -16.20
C MET A 78 -13.11 -15.82 -17.17
N GLY A 79 -12.41 -15.50 -18.26
CA GLY A 79 -12.90 -14.67 -19.38
C GLY A 79 -13.38 -15.51 -20.55
#